data_AF-A0A1F2U8N8-F1
#
_entry.id   AF-A0A1F2U8N8-F1
#
_cell.length_a   1.000
_cell.length_b   1.000
_cell.length_c   1.000
_cell.angle_alpha   90.00
_cell.angle_beta   90.00
_cell.angle_gamma   90.00
#
_symmetry.space_group_name_H-M   'P 1'
#
loop_
_entity.id
_entity.type
_entity.pdbx_description
1 polymer ?
#
loop_
_entity_poly.entity_id
_entity_poly.type
_entity_poly.pdbx_seq_one_letter_code
_entity_poly.pdbx_strand_id
1 'polypeptide(L)'
;MSRKTVAQARCALCGAKDVSEPRGEERYCRDCWDKKIAVEEIVAREFAVKRYIRAHSAEKYLIYHSTLKRPCGQLIVVDDGYDLFLSMVLYPSFAWDEAAYHLEGDPEGRSFAEILVDVLMSEVIEPWGGGKWHLEIFRSSSPEPEDWNGEM
;
A
#
# COMPACT_ATOMS: atom_id res chain seq x y z
N MET A 1 23.37 -41.37 11.40
CA MET A 1 22.50 -40.47 10.63
C MET A 1 21.85 -39.48 11.58
N SER A 2 22.24 -38.20 11.52
CA SER A 2 21.70 -37.16 12.40
C SER A 2 20.26 -36.88 12.00
N ARG A 3 19.30 -37.10 12.90
CA ARG A 3 17.90 -36.71 12.71
C ARG A 3 17.87 -35.20 12.59
N LYS A 4 17.72 -34.66 11.37
CA LYS A 4 17.31 -33.27 11.20
C LYS A 4 15.93 -33.15 11.83
N THR A 5 15.87 -32.65 13.06
CA THR A 5 14.64 -32.20 13.69
C THR A 5 14.12 -31.07 12.80
N VAL A 6 13.13 -31.37 11.96
CA VAL A 6 12.35 -30.34 11.28
C VAL A 6 11.70 -29.56 12.41
N ALA A 7 12.18 -28.35 12.69
CA ALA A 7 11.55 -27.47 13.64
C ALA A 7 10.10 -27.31 13.18
N GLN A 8 9.13 -27.73 14.01
CA GLN A 8 7.72 -27.47 13.72
C GLN A 8 7.57 -25.96 13.59
N ALA A 9 7.16 -25.51 12.41
CA ALA A 9 6.83 -24.12 12.17
C ALA A 9 5.75 -23.71 13.18
N ARG A 10 5.92 -22.53 13.78
CA ARG A 10 4.99 -21.95 14.75
C ARG A 10 4.58 -20.59 14.24
N CYS A 11 3.36 -20.19 14.58
CA CYS A 11 2.84 -18.88 14.24
C CYS A 11 3.78 -17.80 14.79
N ALA A 12 4.23 -16.90 13.91
CA ALA A 12 5.13 -15.82 14.28
C ALA A 12 4.55 -14.89 15.36
N LEU A 13 3.22 -14.73 15.38
CA LEU A 13 2.51 -13.84 16.30
C LEU A 13 2.17 -14.48 17.64
N CYS A 14 1.53 -15.65 17.64
CA CYS A 14 1.02 -16.28 18.87
C CYS A 14 1.73 -17.57 19.29
N GLY A 15 2.66 -18.08 18.46
CA GLY A 15 3.39 -19.33 18.73
C GLY A 15 2.57 -20.61 18.56
N ALA A 16 1.34 -20.54 18.04
CA ALA A 16 0.51 -21.71 17.73
C ALA A 16 1.20 -22.64 16.72
N LYS A 17 0.95 -23.94 16.82
CA LYS A 17 1.60 -24.95 15.95
C LYS A 17 0.97 -25.10 14.57
N ASP A 18 -0.26 -24.62 14.42
CA ASP A 18 -1.04 -24.74 13.17
C ASP A 18 -0.83 -23.47 12.34
N VAL A 19 0.21 -23.49 11.51
CA VAL A 19 0.49 -22.43 10.54
C VAL A 19 -0.03 -22.84 9.18
N SER A 20 -0.73 -21.92 8.52
CA SER A 20 -1.38 -22.18 7.23
C SER A 20 -1.34 -20.99 6.28
N GLU A 21 -0.92 -19.82 6.75
CA GLU A 21 -0.97 -18.57 5.99
C GLU A 21 0.39 -17.84 6.01
N PRO A 22 0.73 -17.11 4.93
CA PRO A 22 0.12 -17.20 3.60
C PRO A 22 0.45 -18.54 2.92
N ARG A 23 -0.42 -19.01 2.01
CA ARG A 23 -0.19 -20.26 1.26
C ARG A 23 1.15 -20.22 0.51
N GLY A 24 1.98 -21.25 0.68
CA GLY A 24 3.30 -21.36 0.07
C GLY A 24 4.44 -20.75 0.91
N GLU A 25 4.11 -19.93 1.90
CA GLU A 25 5.05 -19.42 2.91
C GLU A 25 4.38 -19.41 4.29
N GLU A 26 3.97 -20.58 4.77
CA GLU A 26 3.15 -20.69 5.98
C GLU A 26 3.92 -20.23 7.24
N ARG A 27 3.50 -19.09 7.80
CA ARG A 27 4.14 -18.40 8.94
C ARG A 27 3.16 -18.04 10.04
N TYR A 28 1.87 -17.90 9.73
CA TYR A 28 0.83 -17.47 10.65
C TYR A 28 -0.26 -18.54 10.78
N CYS A 29 -0.88 -18.64 11.95
CA CYS A 29 -2.17 -19.31 12.06
C CYS A 29 -3.25 -18.42 11.42
N ARG A 30 -4.38 -19.04 11.06
CA ARG A 30 -5.49 -18.35 10.38
C ARG A 30 -5.97 -17.10 11.13
N ASP A 31 -6.21 -17.20 12.43
CA ASP A 31 -6.71 -16.08 13.23
C ASP A 31 -5.74 -14.89 13.29
N CYS A 32 -4.44 -15.16 13.40
CA CYS A 32 -3.42 -14.13 13.44
C CYS A 32 -3.22 -13.48 12.07
N TRP A 33 -3.37 -14.26 11.00
CA TRP A 33 -3.36 -13.75 9.64
C TRP A 33 -4.56 -12.84 9.38
N ASP A 34 -5.78 -13.29 9.68
CA ASP A 34 -6.99 -12.49 9.49
C ASP A 34 -6.93 -11.19 10.34
N LYS A 35 -6.35 -11.25 11.55
CA LYS A 35 -6.08 -10.04 12.36
C LYS A 35 -5.09 -9.09 11.67
N LYS A 36 -3.99 -9.61 11.10
CA LYS A 36 -3.00 -8.79 10.38
C LYS A 36 -3.65 -8.10 9.18
N ILE A 37 -4.39 -8.84 8.36
CA ILE A 37 -5.13 -8.28 7.22
C ILE A 37 -6.13 -7.20 7.66
N ALA A 38 -6.88 -7.45 8.75
CA ALA A 38 -7.82 -6.45 9.26
C ALA A 38 -7.12 -5.15 9.71
N VAL A 39 -5.93 -5.24 10.29
CA VAL A 39 -5.12 -4.05 10.64
C VAL A 39 -4.68 -3.32 9.37
N GLU A 40 -4.15 -4.04 8.38
CA GLU A 40 -3.72 -3.46 7.10
C GLU A 40 -4.89 -2.77 6.37
N GLU A 41 -6.08 -3.37 6.37
CA GLU A 41 -7.30 -2.76 5.80
C GLU A 41 -7.70 -1.47 6.52
N ILE A 42 -7.55 -1.40 7.84
CA ILE A 42 -7.84 -0.18 8.60
C ILE A 42 -6.87 0.93 8.18
N VAL A 43 -5.58 0.62 8.09
CA VAL A 43 -4.57 1.61 7.67
C VAL A 43 -4.76 2.02 6.22
N ALA A 44 -5.12 1.10 5.33
CA ALA A 44 -5.43 1.42 3.93
C ALA A 44 -6.58 2.44 3.82
N ARG A 45 -7.59 2.36 4.68
CA ARG A 45 -8.71 3.32 4.74
C ARG A 45 -8.31 4.71 5.26
N GLU A 46 -7.12 4.86 5.83
CA GLU A 46 -6.59 6.18 6.19
C GLU A 46 -6.11 6.96 4.97
N PHE A 47 -5.91 6.29 3.83
CA PHE A 47 -5.65 6.93 2.56
C PHE A 47 -6.94 7.27 1.82
N ALA A 48 -6.90 8.39 1.09
CA ALA A 48 -7.93 8.74 0.12
C ALA A 48 -7.28 9.20 -1.19
N VAL A 49 -7.69 8.59 -2.30
CA VAL A 49 -7.20 8.90 -3.64
C VAL A 49 -8.29 9.67 -4.39
N LYS A 50 -8.09 10.98 -4.58
CA LYS A 50 -9.09 11.86 -5.21
C LYS A 50 -8.69 12.22 -6.61
N ARG A 51 -9.55 11.92 -7.58
CA ARG A 51 -9.34 12.31 -8.98
C ARG A 51 -9.49 13.82 -9.12
N TYR A 52 -8.51 14.43 -9.76
CA TYR A 52 -8.42 15.87 -10.01
C TYR A 52 -8.60 16.22 -11.49
N ILE A 53 -7.99 15.45 -12.39
CA ILE A 53 -8.15 15.62 -13.85
C ILE A 53 -8.57 14.29 -14.44
N ARG A 54 -9.49 14.34 -15.42
CA ARG A 54 -9.87 13.22 -16.25
C ARG A 54 -9.84 13.62 -17.72
N ALA A 55 -9.02 12.91 -18.48
CA ALA A 55 -9.01 12.91 -19.94
C ALA A 55 -9.37 11.49 -20.44
N HIS A 56 -9.46 11.33 -21.76
CA HIS A 56 -9.77 10.03 -22.36
C HIS A 56 -8.74 8.94 -21.99
N SER A 57 -7.45 9.28 -22.05
CA SER A 57 -6.33 8.36 -21.88
C SER A 57 -5.38 8.77 -20.75
N ALA A 58 -5.83 9.67 -19.86
CA ALA A 58 -5.01 10.11 -18.75
C ALA A 58 -5.85 10.61 -17.58
N GLU A 59 -5.40 10.36 -16.37
CA GLU A 59 -5.98 10.88 -15.15
C GLU A 59 -4.91 11.42 -14.22
N LYS A 60 -5.28 12.44 -13.43
CA LYS A 60 -4.44 12.95 -12.35
C LYS A 60 -5.20 12.80 -11.04
N TYR A 61 -4.54 12.28 -10.03
CA TYR A 61 -5.06 12.10 -8.69
C TYR A 61 -4.20 12.83 -7.65
N LEU A 62 -4.84 13.15 -6.54
CA LEU A 62 -4.20 13.59 -5.31
C LEU A 62 -4.37 12.51 -4.25
N ILE A 63 -3.30 12.25 -3.52
CA ILE A 63 -3.26 11.24 -2.47
C ILE A 63 -3.28 11.99 -1.15
N TYR A 64 -4.22 11.63 -0.30
CA TYR A 64 -4.37 12.16 1.05
C TYR A 64 -4.16 11.06 2.06
N HIS A 65 -3.67 11.42 3.24
CA HIS A 65 -3.64 10.58 4.41
C HIS A 65 -4.37 11.28 5.56
N SER A 66 -5.10 10.54 6.38
CA SER A 66 -5.97 11.06 7.45
C SER A 66 -5.27 11.98 8.46
N THR A 67 -3.96 11.79 8.65
CA THR A 67 -3.12 12.57 9.57
C THR A 67 -2.67 13.92 9.02
N LEU A 68 -2.89 14.19 7.72
CA LEU A 68 -2.43 15.40 7.05
C LEU A 68 -3.60 16.20 6.46
N LYS A 69 -3.51 17.53 6.58
CA LYS A 69 -4.51 18.44 6.00
C LYS A 69 -4.34 18.66 4.49
N ARG A 70 -3.15 18.38 3.98
CA ARG A 70 -2.76 18.60 2.58
C ARG A 70 -2.51 17.25 1.90
N PRO A 71 -2.57 17.18 0.56
CA PRO A 71 -2.17 15.97 -0.15
C PRO A 71 -0.73 15.60 0.22
N CYS A 72 -0.52 14.33 0.53
CA CYS A 72 0.82 13.78 0.76
C CYS A 72 1.48 13.32 -0.55
N GLY A 73 0.72 13.19 -1.63
CA GLY A 73 1.27 12.89 -2.95
C GLY A 73 0.31 13.18 -4.09
N GLN A 74 0.77 12.88 -5.29
CA GLN A 74 -0.02 12.92 -6.52
C GLN A 74 0.32 11.72 -7.40
N LEU A 75 -0.64 11.32 -8.21
CA LEU A 75 -0.49 10.22 -9.16
C LEU A 75 -0.96 10.69 -10.53
N ILE A 76 -0.16 10.44 -11.55
CA ILE A 76 -0.56 10.60 -12.94
C ILE A 76 -0.68 9.21 -13.53
N VAL A 77 -1.80 8.94 -14.18
CA VAL A 77 -2.06 7.71 -14.92
C VAL A 77 -2.14 8.08 -16.40
N VAL A 78 -1.44 7.33 -17.25
CA VAL A 78 -1.51 7.43 -18.70
C VAL A 78 -1.78 6.05 -19.26
N ASP A 79 -2.82 5.95 -20.08
CA ASP A 79 -3.15 4.75 -20.85
C ASP A 79 -2.65 4.94 -22.28
N ASP A 80 -1.76 4.04 -22.72
CA ASP A 80 -1.24 4.04 -24.10
C ASP A 80 -2.08 3.19 -25.07
N GLY A 81 -3.15 2.57 -24.58
CA GLY A 81 -4.01 1.64 -25.30
C GLY A 81 -3.66 0.16 -25.09
N TYR A 82 -2.57 -0.14 -24.39
CA TYR A 82 -2.12 -1.49 -24.06
C TYR A 82 -1.81 -1.65 -22.56
N ASP A 83 -0.97 -0.77 -22.03
CA ASP A 83 -0.44 -0.80 -20.66
C ASP A 83 -0.76 0.53 -19.94
N LEU A 84 -0.91 0.46 -18.61
CA LEU A 84 -1.06 1.65 -17.77
C LEU A 84 0.29 2.11 -17.23
N PHE A 85 0.61 3.38 -17.45
CA PHE A 85 1.79 4.03 -16.91
C PHE A 85 1.39 4.97 -15.77
N LEU A 86 1.89 4.67 -14.59
CA LEU A 86 1.63 5.41 -13.37
C LEU A 86 2.91 6.09 -12.90
N SER A 87 2.86 7.41 -12.71
CA SER A 87 3.93 8.17 -12.08
C SER A 87 3.40 8.78 -10.78
N MET A 88 3.93 8.32 -9.66
CA MET A 88 3.58 8.79 -8.33
C MET A 88 4.66 9.71 -7.78
N VAL A 89 4.27 10.90 -7.34
CA VAL A 89 5.16 11.83 -6.62
C VAL A 89 4.70 11.92 -5.18
N LEU A 90 5.61 11.60 -4.26
CA LEU A 90 5.41 11.57 -2.83
C LEU A 90 6.09 12.80 -2.19
N TYR A 91 5.36 13.55 -1.38
CA TYR A 91 5.86 14.74 -0.70
C TYR A 91 6.52 14.38 0.64
N PRO A 92 7.50 15.19 1.10
CA PRO A 92 8.29 14.89 2.29
C PRO A 92 7.50 15.04 3.61
N SER A 93 6.31 15.65 3.57
CA SER A 93 5.45 15.86 4.74
C SER A 93 4.84 14.58 5.31
N PHE A 94 4.92 13.46 4.59
CA PHE A 94 4.45 12.16 5.04
C PHE A 94 5.60 11.14 5.06
N ALA A 95 5.65 10.33 6.12
CA ALA A 95 6.74 9.39 6.36
C ALA A 95 6.49 8.05 5.65
N TRP A 96 6.63 8.05 4.32
CA TRP A 96 6.33 6.91 3.44
C TRP A 96 7.04 5.60 3.80
N ASP A 97 8.25 5.70 4.34
CA ASP A 97 9.09 4.55 4.70
C ASP A 97 8.83 4.01 6.10
N GLU A 98 8.08 4.75 6.92
CA GLU A 98 7.77 4.30 8.27
C GLU A 98 6.78 3.13 8.25
N ALA A 99 6.84 2.33 9.32
CA ALA A 99 5.91 1.24 9.52
C ALA A 99 4.47 1.78 9.58
N ALA A 100 3.59 1.21 8.76
CA ALA A 100 2.20 1.60 8.65
C ALA A 100 1.40 1.24 9.91
N TYR A 101 1.83 0.20 10.62
CA TYR A 101 1.23 -0.25 11.88
C TYR A 101 2.27 -0.95 12.74
N HIS A 102 1.93 -1.13 14.02
CA HIS A 102 2.71 -1.96 14.94
C HIS A 102 1.85 -3.13 15.42
N LEU A 103 2.23 -4.34 15.04
CA LEU A 103 1.67 -5.58 15.56
C LEU A 103 2.76 -6.34 16.29
N GLU A 104 2.63 -6.45 17.61
CA GLU A 104 3.66 -7.06 18.45
C GLU A 104 3.98 -8.48 17.99
N GLY A 105 5.28 -8.74 17.74
CA GLY A 105 5.76 -10.03 17.25
C GLY A 105 5.64 -10.25 15.73
N ASP A 106 5.11 -9.29 14.96
CA ASP A 106 5.04 -9.40 13.49
C ASP A 106 6.44 -9.21 12.87
N PRO A 107 7.01 -10.23 12.21
CA PRO A 107 8.32 -10.11 11.58
C PRO A 107 8.27 -9.37 10.22
N GLU A 108 7.09 -9.19 9.63
CA GLU A 108 6.89 -8.67 8.27
C GLU A 108 5.97 -7.44 8.27
N GLY A 109 6.07 -6.57 9.27
CA GLY A 109 5.35 -5.30 9.25
C GLY A 109 5.56 -4.57 7.91
N ARG A 110 4.52 -3.89 7.41
CA ARG A 110 4.57 -3.18 6.13
C ARG A 110 4.74 -1.68 6.34
N SER A 111 5.40 -1.03 5.40
CA SER A 111 5.54 0.43 5.35
C SER A 111 4.28 1.09 4.76
N PHE A 112 4.11 2.39 5.01
CA PHE A 112 3.03 3.16 4.39
C PHE A 112 3.08 3.14 2.86
N ALA A 113 4.28 3.13 2.27
CA ALA A 113 4.45 3.03 0.82
C ALA A 113 3.87 1.73 0.25
N GLU A 114 4.07 0.60 0.94
CA GLU A 114 3.53 -0.70 0.52
C GLU A 114 2.01 -0.75 0.62
N ILE A 115 1.44 -0.23 1.71
CA ILE A 115 -0.03 -0.13 1.86
C ILE A 115 -0.61 0.80 0.79
N LEU A 116 0.05 1.92 0.49
CA LEU A 116 -0.43 2.82 -0.56
C LEU A 116 -0.44 2.16 -1.94
N VAL A 117 0.52 1.30 -2.27
CA VAL A 117 0.50 0.57 -3.54
C VAL A 117 -0.76 -0.29 -3.66
N ASP A 118 -1.17 -0.97 -2.59
CA ASP A 118 -2.42 -1.75 -2.58
C ASP A 118 -3.66 -0.86 -2.76
N VAL A 119 -3.66 0.32 -2.12
CA VAL A 119 -4.73 1.32 -2.32
C VAL A 119 -4.79 1.78 -3.77
N LEU A 120 -3.65 2.01 -4.43
CA LEU A 120 -3.62 2.37 -5.85
C LEU A 120 -4.08 1.23 -6.75
N MET A 121 -3.76 -0.02 -6.38
CA MET A 121 -4.24 -1.19 -7.09
C MET A 121 -5.78 -1.21 -7.14
N SER A 122 -6.44 -1.08 -5.98
CA SER A 122 -7.90 -1.17 -5.88
C SER A 122 -8.63 0.10 -6.36
N GLU A 123 -8.13 1.29 -6.00
CA GLU A 123 -8.86 2.56 -6.25
C GLU A 123 -8.56 3.15 -7.64
N VAL A 124 -7.50 2.71 -8.31
CA VAL A 124 -7.07 3.29 -9.60
C VAL A 124 -6.86 2.22 -10.66
N ILE A 125 -5.98 1.26 -10.45
CA ILE A 125 -5.56 0.32 -11.50
C ILE A 125 -6.70 -0.65 -11.88
N GLU A 126 -7.40 -1.22 -10.91
CA GLU A 126 -8.55 -2.09 -11.14
C GLU A 126 -9.69 -1.37 -11.89
N PRO A 127 -10.11 -0.14 -11.54
CA PRO A 127 -11.06 0.64 -12.32
C PRO A 127 -10.66 0.92 -13.77
N TRP A 128 -9.36 0.95 -14.07
CA TRP A 128 -8.83 1.04 -15.43
C TRP A 128 -8.78 -0.32 -16.16
N GLY A 129 -9.22 -1.40 -15.51
CA GLY A 129 -9.33 -2.74 -16.07
C GLY A 129 -8.31 -3.75 -15.53
N GLY A 130 -7.38 -3.32 -14.65
CA GLY A 130 -6.43 -4.23 -13.98
C GLY A 130 -5.45 -4.94 -14.93
N GLY A 131 -5.21 -4.36 -16.11
CA GLY A 131 -4.27 -4.87 -17.12
C GLY A 131 -2.82 -4.79 -16.68
N LYS A 132 -1.89 -4.89 -17.63
CA LYS A 132 -0.46 -4.65 -17.33
C LYS A 132 -0.26 -3.19 -16.95
N TRP A 133 0.60 -2.95 -15.97
CA TRP A 133 0.88 -1.61 -15.48
C TRP A 133 2.33 -1.46 -15.02
N HIS A 134 2.77 -0.21 -15.01
CA HIS A 134 4.09 0.20 -14.55
C HIS A 134 3.92 1.37 -13.57
N LEU A 135 4.51 1.26 -12.38
CA LEU A 135 4.51 2.34 -11.39
C LEU A 135 5.92 2.85 -11.15
N GLU A 136 6.12 4.13 -11.39
CA GLU A 136 7.32 4.86 -10.98
C GLU A 136 7.00 5.70 -9.75
N ILE A 137 7.87 5.62 -8.74
CA ILE A 137 7.71 6.36 -7.48
C ILE A 137 8.85 7.36 -7.34
N PHE A 138 8.49 8.64 -7.26
CA PHE A 138 9.41 9.76 -7.07
C PHE A 138 9.22 10.38 -5.70
N ARG A 139 10.31 10.58 -4.96
CA ARG A 139 10.29 11.37 -3.72
C ARG A 139 10.65 12.81 -4.02
N SER A 140 9.72 13.72 -3.77
CA SER A 140 9.96 15.14 -3.91
C SER A 140 10.85 15.64 -2.78
N SER A 141 11.86 16.45 -3.10
CA SER A 141 12.55 17.30 -2.12
C SER A 141 11.83 18.62 -1.89
N SER A 142 10.91 18.99 -2.80
CA SER A 142 10.06 20.16 -2.68
C SER A 142 8.83 19.85 -1.81
N PRO A 143 8.39 20.80 -0.97
CA PRO A 143 7.16 20.64 -0.20
C PRO A 143 5.94 20.53 -1.10
N GLU A 144 4.83 20.06 -0.54
CA GLU A 144 3.54 20.13 -1.22
C GLU A 144 3.16 21.59 -1.54
N PRO A 145 2.44 21.85 -2.65
CA PRO A 145 2.07 23.22 -3.04
C PRO A 145 1.26 23.95 -1.96
N GLU A 146 1.60 25.23 -1.69
CA GLU A 146 0.95 26.05 -0.65
C GLU A 146 -0.47 26.48 -1.01
N ASP A 147 -0.67 26.91 -2.26
CA ASP A 147 -1.98 27.26 -2.81
C ASP A 147 -2.51 26.09 -3.63
N TRP A 148 -3.64 25.55 -3.19
CA TRP A 148 -4.36 24.51 -3.91
C TRP A 148 -5.77 25.00 -4.24
N ASN A 149 -5.99 25.44 -5.49
CA ASN A 149 -7.26 26.01 -5.96
C ASN A 149 -8.41 24.99 -6.14
N GLY A 150 -8.32 23.82 -5.50
CA GLY A 150 -9.38 22.81 -5.50
C GLY A 150 -10.28 22.99 -4.28
N GLU A 151 -11.07 24.08 -4.25
CA GLU A 151 -12.04 24.36 -3.18
C GLU A 151 -12.88 23.11 -2.85
N MET A 152 -13.03 22.86 -1.54
CA MET A 152 -13.75 21.73 -0.94
C MET A 152 -15.22 21.67 -1.33
#